data_AF-A0A950AYG1-F1
#
_entry.id   AF-A0A950AYG1-F1
#
_cell.length_a   1.000
_cell.length_b   1.000
_cell.length_c   1.000
_cell.angle_alpha   90.00
_cell.angle_beta   90.00
_cell.angle_gamma   90.00
#
_symmetry.space_group_name_H-M   'P 1'
#
loop_
_entity.id
_entity.type
_entity.pdbx_description
1 polymer ?
#
loop_
_entity_poly.entity_id
_entity_poly.type
_entity_poly.pdbx_seq_one_letter_code
_entity_poly.pdbx_strand_id
1 'polypeptide(L)' 'MEHPVTTISLGLDGTCLLMCGDGWREAIVGTIGFYDRAGERQYTISMAATPEYGKATFLDRMDREVERLKALYPGAR' A
#
# COMPACT_ATOMS: atom_id res chain seq x y z
N MET A 1 -16.56 12.97 -13.86
CA MET A 1 -17.44 12.29 -12.89
C MET A 1 -16.62 11.14 -12.34
N GLU A 2 -16.48 11.04 -11.02
CA GLU A 2 -15.79 9.88 -10.42
C GLU A 2 -16.65 8.63 -10.68
N HIS A 3 -16.04 7.61 -11.28
CA HIS A 3 -16.72 6.35 -11.57
C HIS A 3 -16.55 5.39 -10.38
N PRO A 4 -17.51 4.48 -10.16
CA PRO A 4 -17.40 3.49 -9.10
C PRO A 4 -16.10 2.69 -9.20
N VAL A 5 -15.39 2.54 -8.08
CA VAL A 5 -14.24 1.65 -7.98
C VAL A 5 -14.72 0.21 -8.18
N THR A 6 -14.06 -0.51 -9.09
CA THR A 6 -14.34 -1.92 -9.37
C THR A 6 -13.13 -2.82 -9.25
N THR A 7 -11.92 -2.25 -9.21
CA THR A 7 -10.67 -2.99 -9.04
C THR A 7 -9.77 -2.25 -8.06
N ILE A 8 -9.18 -2.99 -7.13
CA ILE A 8 -8.18 -2.48 -6.20
C ILE A 8 -6.86 -3.22 -6.47
N SER A 9 -5.78 -2.47 -6.71
CA SER A 9 -4.44 -3.05 -6.82
C SER A 9 -3.66 -2.80 -5.54
N LEU A 10 -2.85 -3.80 -5.15
CA LEU A 10 -1.91 -3.69 -4.04
C LEU A 10 -0.50 -3.80 -4.60
N GLY A 11 0.33 -2.81 -4.31
CA GLY A 11 1.76 -2.80 -4.58
C GLY A 11 2.53 -2.79 -3.27
N LEU A 12 3.59 -3.58 -3.19
CA LEU A 12 4.54 -3.59 -2.09
C LEU A 12 5.94 -3.60 -2.69
N ASP A 13 6.78 -2.67 -2.27
CA ASP A 13 8.16 -2.57 -2.69
C ASP A 13 9.07 -2.28 -1.49
N GLY A 14 10.35 -2.60 -1.63
CA GLY A 14 11.34 -2.40 -0.58
C GLY A 14 12.73 -2.16 -1.15
N THR A 15 13.51 -1.35 -0.44
CA THR A 15 14.89 -1.04 -0.84
C THR A 15 15.83 -1.00 0.35
N CYS A 16 17.09 -1.35 0.13
CA CYS A 16 18.12 -1.27 1.14
C CYS A 16 18.72 0.13 1.19
N LEU A 17 18.75 0.73 2.38
CA LEU A 17 19.30 2.04 2.66
C LEU A 17 20.46 1.90 3.66
N LEU A 18 21.56 2.60 3.40
CA LEU A 18 22.65 2.73 4.35
C LEU A 18 22.33 3.85 5.34
N MET A 19 22.09 3.48 6.60
CA MET A 19 21.90 4.42 7.69
C MET A 19 23.27 4.80 8.27
N CYS A 20 23.65 6.07 8.17
CA CYS A 20 24.94 6.56 8.69
C CYS A 20 25.08 6.23 10.18
N GLY A 21 26.04 5.36 10.52
CA GLY A 21 26.30 4.92 11.90
C GLY A 21 25.56 3.64 12.32
N ASP A 22 24.53 3.21 11.58
CA ASP A 22 23.63 2.10 11.98
C ASP A 22 23.59 0.92 10.98
N GLY A 23 24.32 1.03 9.88
CA GLY A 23 24.45 0.00 8.85
C GLY A 23 23.27 -0.04 7.88
N TRP A 24 23.17 -1.12 7.11
CA TRP A 24 22.10 -1.29 6.13
C TRP A 24 20.75 -1.62 6.79
N ARG A 25 19.67 -1.02 6.27
CA ARG A 25 18.28 -1.23 6.68
C ARG A 25 17.38 -1.36 5.45
N GLU A 26 16.29 -2.13 5.55
CA GLU A 26 15.25 -2.18 4.51
C GLU A 26 14.22 -1.08 4.80
N ALA A 27 13.97 -0.21 3.83
CA ALA A 27 12.77 0.62 3.79
C ALA A 27 11.70 -0.09 2.97
N ILE A 28 10.45 0.03 3.38
CA ILE A 28 9.30 -0.60 2.72
C ILE A 28 8.26 0.47 2.41
N VAL A 29 7.68 0.37 1.22
CA VAL A 29 6.59 1.19 0.73
C VAL A 29 5.47 0.31 0.20
N GLY A 30 4.25 0.73 0.43
CA GLY A 30 3.03 0.08 -0.06
C GLY A 30 2.20 1.10 -0.83
N THR A 31 1.51 0.63 -1.86
CA THR A 31 0.63 1.44 -2.69
C THR A 31 -0.67 0.70 -2.89
N ILE A 32 -1.79 1.42 -2.77
CA ILE A 32 -3.11 0.88 -3.10
C ILE A 32 -3.70 1.74 -4.20
N GLY A 33 -3.89 1.15 -5.37
CA GLY A 33 -4.48 1.81 -6.53
C GLY A 33 -5.97 1.46 -6.67
N PHE A 34 -6.78 2.45 -7.03
CA PHE A 34 -8.22 2.28 -7.18
C PHE A 34 -8.63 2.60 -8.60
N TYR A 35 -9.33 1.68 -9.24
CA TYR A 35 -9.64 1.75 -10.66
C TYR A 35 -11.12 1.54 -10.92
N ASP A 36 -11.65 2.26 -11.90
CA ASP A 36 -12.99 2.04 -12.41
C ASP A 36 -13.05 0.82 -13.35
N ARG A 37 -14.23 0.57 -13.92
CA ARG A 37 -14.46 -0.58 -14.82
C ARG A 37 -13.66 -0.48 -16.12
N ALA A 38 -13.31 0.73 -16.56
CA ALA A 38 -12.50 0.93 -17.75
C ALA A 38 -10.99 0.71 -17.47
N GLY A 39 -10.61 0.55 -16.19
CA GLY A 39 -9.22 0.49 -15.78
C GLY A 39 -8.60 1.87 -15.58
N GLU A 40 -9.41 2.94 -15.53
CA GLU A 40 -8.92 4.29 -15.26
C GLU A 40 -8.75 4.49 -13.76
N ARG A 41 -7.60 5.05 -13.38
CA ARG A 41 -7.24 5.25 -11.98
C ARG A 41 -8.00 6.43 -11.39
N GLN A 42 -8.75 6.15 -10.33
CA GLN A 42 -9.53 7.15 -9.60
C GLN A 42 -8.67 7.82 -8.52
N TYR A 43 -7.95 7.02 -7.69
CA TYR A 43 -7.07 7.53 -6.64
C TYR A 43 -6.02 6.51 -6.21
N THR A 44 -5.11 6.94 -5.33
CA THR A 44 -4.02 6.10 -4.80
C THR A 44 -3.75 6.44 -3.34
N ILE A 45 -3.59 5.40 -2.52
CA ILE A 45 -3.07 5.52 -1.16
C ILE A 45 -1.60 5.08 -1.19
N SER A 46 -0.71 5.94 -0.69
CA SER A 46 0.71 5.61 -0.51
C SER A 46 1.01 5.47 0.97
N MET A 47 1.64 4.36 1.34
CA MET A 47 2.05 4.06 2.71
C MET A 47 3.56 3.84 2.72
N ALA A 48 4.28 4.52 3.61
CA ALA A 48 5.70 4.27 3.82
C ALA A 48 5.95 4.10 5.33
N ALA A 49 6.94 3.29 5.66
CA ALA A 49 7.53 3.28 6.99
C ALA A 49 8.97 3.78 6.91
N THR A 50 9.40 4.47 7.96
CA THR A 50 10.81 4.73 8.24
C THR A 50 11.59 3.41 8.27
N PRO A 51 12.89 3.40 7.90
CA PRO A 51 13.73 2.21 7.99
C PRO A 51 13.89 1.82 9.46
N GLU A 52 13.01 0.94 9.93
CA GLU A 52 12.93 0.50 11.32
C GLU A 52 13.16 -1.01 11.41
N TYR A 53 13.49 -1.50 12.61
CA TYR A 53 13.38 -2.90 12.95
C TYR A 53 11.89 -3.29 13.01
N GLY A 54 11.21 -3.42 11.86
CA GLY A 54 9.76 -3.53 11.92
C GLY A 54 9.00 -3.73 10.60
N LYS A 55 9.48 -4.61 9.71
CA LYS A 55 8.69 -5.08 8.54
C LYS A 55 7.29 -5.56 8.94
N ALA A 56 7.20 -6.25 10.08
CA ALA A 56 5.94 -6.77 10.62
C ALA A 56 4.92 -5.65 10.92
N THR A 57 5.35 -4.52 11.46
CA THR A 57 4.47 -3.38 11.78
C THR A 57 3.93 -2.73 10.51
N PHE A 58 4.75 -2.60 9.47
CA PHE A 58 4.28 -2.08 8.18
C PHE A 58 3.23 -3.00 7.56
N LEU A 59 3.48 -4.31 7.55
CA LEU A 59 2.56 -5.30 6.98
C LEU A 59 1.24 -5.36 7.75
N ASP A 60 1.26 -5.33 9.09
CA ASP A 60 0.01 -5.28 9.90
C ASP A 60 -0.81 -4.02 9.60
N ARG A 61 -0.17 -2.87 9.39
CA ARG A 61 -0.86 -1.65 8.96
C ARG A 61 -1.46 -1.80 7.57
N MET A 62 -0.74 -2.42 6.63
CA MET A 62 -1.22 -2.66 5.27
C MET A 62 -2.40 -3.64 5.26
N ASP A 63 -2.34 -4.71 6.04
CA ASP A 63 -3.41 -5.70 6.19
C ASP A 63 -4.68 -5.06 6.76
N ARG A 64 -4.56 -4.24 7.80
CA ARG A 64 -5.72 -3.49 8.35
C ARG A 64 -6.34 -2.56 7.32
N GLU A 65 -5.53 -1.96 6.46
CA GLU A 65 -6.04 -1.13 5.37
C GLU A 65 -6.79 -1.96 4.34
N VAL A 66 -6.22 -3.09 3.94
CA VAL A 66 -6.88 -4.04 3.02
C VAL A 66 -8.22 -4.51 3.57
N GLU A 67 -8.31 -4.86 4.85
CA GLU A 67 -9.58 -5.28 5.46
C GLU A 67 -10.63 -4.16 5.48
N ARG A 68 -10.22 -2.92 5.76
CA ARG A 68 -11.11 -1.75 5.64
C ARG A 68 -11.61 -1.56 4.21
N LEU A 69 -10.75 -1.77 3.22
CA LEU A 69 -11.11 -1.62 1.81
C LEU A 69 -12.02 -2.74 1.33
N LYS A 70 -11.82 -3.99 1.76
CA LYS A 70 -12.76 -5.10 1.48
C LYS A 70 -14.16 -4.80 2.01
N ALA A 71 -14.25 -4.19 3.19
CA ALA A 71 -15.54 -3.78 3.76
C ALA A 71 -16.19 -2.61 2.99
N LEU A 72 -15.40 -1.65 2.52
CA LEU A 72 -15.88 -0.48 1.78
C LEU A 72 -16.25 -0.80 0.32
N TYR A 73 -15.52 -1.75 -0.30
CA TYR A 73 -15.68 -2.15 -1.69
C TYR A 73 -15.91 -3.67 -1.83
N PRO A 74 -17.02 -4.21 -1.29
CA PRO A 74 -17.26 -5.65 -1.26
C PRO A 74 -17.41 -6.30 -2.65
N GLY A 75 -17.66 -5.50 -3.68
CA GLY A 75 -17.76 -5.93 -5.08
C GLY A 75 -16.55 -5.60 -5.95
N ALA A 76 -15.50 -4.99 -5.39
CA ALA A 76 -14.27 -4.75 -6.13
C ALA A 76 -13.44 -6.04 -6.20
N ARG A 77 -12.78 -6.23 -7.35
CA ARG A 77 -11.79 -7.30 -7.56
C ARG A 77 -10.45 -6.94 -6.93
#